data_AF-A0A4R0JME0-F1
#
_entry.id   AF-A0A4R0JME0-F1
#
_cell.length_a   1.000
_cell.length_b   1.000
_cell.length_c   1.000
_cell.angle_alpha   90.00
_cell.angle_beta   90.00
_cell.angle_gamma   90.00
#
_symmetry.space_group_name_H-M   'P 1'
#
loop_
_entity.id
_entity.type
_entity.pdbx_description
1 polymer ?
#
loop_
_entity_poly.entity_id
_entity_poly.type
_entity_poly.pdbx_seq_one_letter_code
_entity_poly.pdbx_strand_id
1 'polypeptide(L)'
;MPSNEPEVILTPSPDTIEQAGRVRLTATLDTSETFFITEASWNFPGRGPFIVQTYDADDEVTEAKAVWHVPDDQTPGTFDIRVRVTAELHLARRGSGGSPPAPTTVVVHGKEEVTVRARPFASGDAVAVTMRRGDIVETDDQAFWVAIRNSTQALSFNRYAEFLAGTMRRRDVRRLAKLQKVRALPFPDMDQYRVLKTATEVFMMAHCGVRVDADRLGRPFKGLDLDEERVRLNRPDLDDDPFRAEIRHQWEDYITEGPRLPGEEDQAFLPYLAVIRLKLGDVDVVGDRDFGVNTYGILQSKLTNPCLIELIWNYWHREAHLVHAMSALLLRFQNVRTGRGPDPLAHLEIDPLRPLSNLMWGMVNDEQHRLTDTRVAYELFHHYGISMLQPGQPPMRPADSRVHFLGSFHRLLHVVSIFLKEDDDTTVLADAFPVLNALKEVHLQLTEGQGNQYLELPWQARQEDLMYQYMLARPEMREFLPSRVMVAYPEAWMDPVETVKRLYGWPDASVLHFRDLAIFGEQLLLGIRYGNWNDIRLPQQAANWVRYWRPELQGYIHAYQAVTGADLTVDPVDTTMPSILLRQRLLDQLAGTGSRRTSAAPVQLPGYSGSF
;
A
#
# COMPACT_ATOMS: atom_id res chain seq x y z
N MET A 1 13.82 27.42 -76.29
CA MET A 1 13.82 25.94 -76.30
C MET A 1 14.03 25.54 -74.85
N PRO A 2 13.01 25.02 -74.14
CA PRO A 2 13.21 24.59 -72.77
C PRO A 2 14.20 23.41 -72.77
N SER A 3 15.17 23.47 -71.88
CA SER A 3 16.05 22.36 -71.54
C SER A 3 15.20 21.24 -70.97
N ASN A 4 14.94 20.18 -71.75
CA ASN A 4 14.38 18.94 -71.21
C ASN A 4 15.49 18.27 -70.39
N GLU A 5 15.54 18.55 -69.09
CA GLU A 5 16.29 17.70 -68.17
C GLU A 5 15.64 16.31 -68.14
N PRO A 6 16.43 15.23 -68.13
CA PRO A 6 15.90 13.88 -68.09
C PRO A 6 15.16 13.62 -66.77
N GLU A 7 13.93 13.11 -66.84
CA GLU A 7 13.13 12.72 -65.68
C GLU A 7 13.07 11.19 -65.57
N VAL A 8 13.02 10.65 -64.35
CA VAL A 8 12.88 9.21 -64.11
C VAL A 8 11.45 8.91 -63.72
N ILE A 9 10.79 8.08 -64.53
CA ILE A 9 9.48 7.53 -64.21
C ILE A 9 9.68 6.23 -63.44
N LEU A 10 9.14 6.17 -62.22
CA LEU A 10 9.17 4.99 -61.36
C LEU A 10 7.79 4.31 -61.38
N THR A 11 7.70 3.07 -61.84
CA THR A 11 6.45 2.32 -61.88
C THR A 11 6.49 1.09 -60.95
N PRO A 12 5.75 1.11 -59.83
CA PRO A 12 5.53 -0.06 -58.99
C PRO A 12 4.47 -0.99 -59.58
N SER A 13 4.70 -2.30 -59.48
CA SER A 13 3.74 -3.33 -59.88
C SER A 13 3.74 -4.47 -58.85
N PRO A 14 2.65 -4.68 -58.09
CA PRO A 14 1.46 -3.82 -57.96
C PRO A 14 1.71 -2.55 -57.12
N ASP A 15 0.83 -1.55 -57.26
CA ASP A 15 0.79 -0.29 -56.50
C ASP A 15 0.16 -0.43 -55.10
N THR A 16 -0.63 -1.50 -54.91
CA THR A 16 -1.21 -1.92 -53.63
C THR A 16 -0.82 -3.38 -53.33
N ILE A 17 -0.29 -3.64 -52.13
CA ILE A 17 0.19 -4.98 -51.73
C ILE A 17 -0.17 -5.30 -50.27
N GLU A 18 -0.31 -6.58 -49.92
CA GLU A 18 -0.45 -7.01 -48.53
C GLU A 18 0.92 -7.22 -47.86
N GLN A 19 0.97 -7.19 -46.52
CA GLN A 19 2.13 -7.64 -45.75
C GLN A 19 2.60 -9.04 -46.23
N ALA A 20 3.92 -9.29 -46.22
CA ALA A 20 4.58 -10.46 -46.81
C ALA A 20 4.58 -10.53 -48.36
N GLY A 21 4.07 -9.50 -49.05
CA GLY A 21 4.03 -9.44 -50.51
C GLY A 21 5.34 -9.00 -51.19
N ARG A 22 5.35 -9.06 -52.53
CA ARG A 22 6.49 -8.62 -53.36
C ARG A 22 6.05 -7.54 -54.33
N VAL A 23 6.76 -6.43 -54.36
CA VAL A 23 6.54 -5.32 -55.30
C VAL A 23 7.71 -5.27 -56.27
N ARG A 24 7.43 -5.33 -57.57
CA ARG A 24 8.44 -5.10 -58.61
C ARG A 24 8.44 -3.63 -58.98
N LEU A 25 9.63 -3.03 -59.02
CA LEU A 25 9.83 -1.63 -59.34
C LEU A 25 10.63 -1.52 -60.62
N THR A 26 10.16 -0.69 -61.55
CA THR A 26 10.87 -0.41 -62.80
C THR A 26 11.07 1.09 -62.92
N ALA A 27 12.31 1.52 -63.12
CA ALA A 27 12.67 2.92 -63.35
C ALA A 27 13.09 3.10 -64.81
N THR A 28 12.43 4.00 -65.53
CA THR A 28 12.71 4.34 -66.94
C THR A 28 12.98 5.83 -67.07
N LEU A 29 13.91 6.21 -67.95
CA LEU A 29 14.21 7.61 -68.25
C LEU A 29 13.28 8.13 -69.34
N ASP A 30 12.54 9.20 -69.07
CA ASP A 30 11.69 9.86 -70.06
C ASP A 30 12.49 10.99 -70.74
N THR A 31 13.02 10.69 -71.92
CA THR A 31 13.93 11.59 -72.64
C THR A 31 13.80 11.45 -74.15
N SER A 32 14.06 12.53 -74.89
CA SER A 32 14.15 12.50 -76.36
C SER A 32 15.51 12.05 -76.88
N GLU A 33 16.49 11.86 -76.00
CA GLU A 33 17.87 11.46 -76.31
C GLU A 33 18.16 10.08 -75.72
N THR A 34 19.08 9.31 -76.32
CA THR A 34 19.36 7.95 -75.86
C THR A 34 20.36 7.97 -74.69
N PHE A 35 19.84 7.86 -73.47
CA PHE A 35 20.63 7.67 -72.26
C PHE A 35 20.67 6.19 -71.86
N PHE A 36 21.83 5.75 -71.35
CA PHE A 36 21.98 4.41 -70.78
C PHE A 36 22.26 4.52 -69.28
N ILE A 37 21.55 3.72 -68.50
CA ILE A 37 21.67 3.67 -67.03
C ILE A 37 22.95 2.93 -66.68
N THR A 38 23.86 3.60 -65.97
CA THR A 38 25.10 3.00 -65.46
C THR A 38 24.99 2.58 -64.01
N GLU A 39 24.15 3.28 -63.23
CA GLU A 39 23.92 2.97 -61.82
C GLU A 39 22.48 3.28 -61.40
N ALA A 40 21.85 2.39 -60.64
CA ALA A 40 20.55 2.62 -60.00
C ALA A 40 20.61 2.27 -58.52
N SER A 41 20.24 3.23 -57.68
CA SER A 41 20.32 3.11 -56.22
C SER A 41 18.93 3.28 -55.59
N TRP A 42 18.47 2.27 -54.85
CA TRP A 42 17.09 2.14 -54.37
C TRP A 42 16.99 2.31 -52.84
N ASN A 43 16.00 3.07 -52.37
CA ASN A 43 15.72 3.24 -50.95
C ASN A 43 14.33 2.72 -50.58
N PHE A 44 14.30 1.76 -49.65
CA PHE A 44 13.07 1.11 -49.16
C PHE A 44 12.79 1.49 -47.71
N PRO A 45 11.51 1.69 -47.34
CA PRO A 45 11.11 1.86 -45.94
C PRO A 45 11.48 0.62 -45.11
N GLY A 46 11.93 0.84 -43.87
CA GLY A 46 12.19 -0.22 -42.89
C GLY A 46 13.53 -0.96 -43.01
N ARG A 47 14.28 -0.84 -44.12
CA ARG A 47 15.49 -1.65 -44.34
C ARG A 47 16.85 -0.91 -44.22
N GLY A 48 16.89 0.42 -44.19
CA GLY A 48 18.18 1.13 -44.33
C GLY A 48 18.85 0.85 -45.70
N PRO A 49 19.91 1.56 -46.11
CA PRO A 49 19.86 2.19 -47.43
C PRO A 49 20.67 1.49 -48.57
N PHE A 50 20.21 1.75 -49.80
CA PHE A 50 20.85 1.60 -51.12
C PHE A 50 21.24 0.19 -51.59
N ILE A 51 20.28 -0.52 -52.19
CA ILE A 51 20.66 -1.54 -53.21
C ILE A 51 21.19 -0.76 -54.42
N VAL A 52 22.49 -0.85 -54.65
CA VAL A 52 23.15 -0.26 -55.82
C VAL A 52 23.28 -1.35 -56.88
N GLN A 53 22.62 -1.15 -58.01
CA GLN A 53 22.81 -1.92 -59.21
C GLN A 53 23.73 -1.13 -60.13
N THR A 54 24.83 -1.75 -60.56
CA THR A 54 25.75 -1.19 -61.56
C THR A 54 25.60 -2.00 -62.84
N TYR A 55 25.65 -1.31 -63.97
CA TYR A 55 25.54 -1.89 -65.29
C TYR A 55 26.81 -1.58 -66.06
N ASP A 56 27.33 -2.54 -66.82
CA ASP A 56 28.51 -2.30 -67.64
C ASP A 56 28.16 -1.28 -68.74
N ALA A 57 29.12 -0.40 -69.07
CA ALA A 57 28.91 0.69 -70.02
C ALA A 57 28.52 0.22 -71.44
N ASP A 58 28.73 -1.06 -71.74
CA ASP A 58 28.38 -1.68 -73.02
C ASP A 58 26.95 -2.27 -73.06
N ASP A 59 26.25 -2.39 -71.92
CA ASP A 59 24.99 -3.17 -71.80
C ASP A 59 23.72 -2.44 -72.29
N GLU A 60 23.83 -1.23 -72.86
CA GLU A 60 22.71 -0.44 -73.41
C GLU A 60 21.42 -0.46 -72.55
N VAL A 61 21.56 -0.40 -71.22
CA VAL A 61 20.45 -0.58 -70.29
C VAL A 61 19.56 0.67 -70.22
N THR A 62 18.31 0.53 -70.65
CA THR A 62 17.32 1.64 -70.65
C THR A 62 16.32 1.58 -69.49
N GLU A 63 16.31 0.48 -68.71
CA GLU A 63 15.42 0.29 -67.56
C GLU A 63 16.14 -0.39 -66.38
N ALA A 64 15.96 0.15 -65.18
CA ALA A 64 16.46 -0.47 -63.94
C ALA A 64 15.33 -1.17 -63.19
N LYS A 65 15.57 -2.38 -62.67
CA LYS A 65 14.55 -3.22 -62.02
C LYS A 65 14.97 -3.66 -60.63
N ALA A 66 14.10 -3.43 -59.64
CA ALA A 66 14.29 -3.91 -58.27
C ALA A 66 13.04 -4.65 -57.75
N VAL A 67 13.23 -5.50 -56.74
CA VAL A 67 12.14 -6.18 -56.04
C VAL A 67 12.21 -5.81 -54.56
N TRP A 68 11.14 -5.21 -54.06
CA TRP A 68 10.94 -4.97 -52.64
C TRP A 68 10.11 -6.11 -52.04
N HIS A 69 10.68 -6.78 -51.05
CA HIS A 69 9.97 -7.75 -50.21
C HIS A 69 9.48 -7.01 -48.96
N VAL A 70 8.15 -6.89 -48.82
CA VAL A 70 7.53 -6.20 -47.68
C VAL A 70 7.63 -7.11 -46.46
N PRO A 71 8.29 -6.68 -45.36
CA PRO A 71 8.39 -7.49 -44.14
C PRO A 71 7.03 -7.83 -43.53
N ASP A 72 6.96 -8.94 -42.80
CA ASP A 72 5.74 -9.39 -42.10
C ASP A 72 5.34 -8.40 -40.97
N ASP A 73 6.32 -7.70 -40.40
CA ASP A 73 6.17 -6.71 -39.32
C ASP A 73 6.01 -5.27 -39.82
N GLN A 74 5.96 -5.05 -41.14
CA GLN A 74 5.79 -3.71 -41.71
C GLN A 74 4.42 -3.13 -41.32
N THR A 75 4.39 -1.93 -40.73
CA THR A 75 3.13 -1.27 -40.39
C THR A 75 2.28 -0.99 -41.65
N PRO A 76 0.96 -1.26 -41.63
CA PRO A 76 0.09 -0.89 -42.75
C PRO A 76 0.10 0.62 -42.98
N GLY A 77 0.20 1.04 -44.24
CA GLY A 77 0.31 2.47 -44.59
C GLY A 77 0.84 2.71 -46.00
N THR A 78 0.93 3.98 -46.37
CA THR A 78 1.51 4.44 -47.63
C THR A 78 3.00 4.73 -47.43
N PHE A 79 3.82 4.19 -48.33
CA PHE A 79 5.27 4.27 -48.23
C PHE A 79 5.89 4.91 -49.46
N ASP A 80 6.79 5.86 -49.23
CA ASP A 80 7.59 6.52 -50.26
C ASP A 80 8.77 5.63 -50.68
N ILE A 81 8.79 5.21 -51.94
CA ILE A 81 9.96 4.55 -52.55
C ILE A 81 10.72 5.58 -53.36
N ARG A 82 12.05 5.61 -53.18
CA ARG A 82 12.93 6.55 -53.89
C ARG A 82 13.99 5.81 -54.67
N VAL A 83 14.26 6.27 -55.89
CA VAL A 83 15.34 5.79 -56.74
C VAL A 83 16.23 6.97 -57.15
N ARG A 84 17.54 6.74 -57.17
CA ARG A 84 18.52 7.64 -57.78
C ARG A 84 19.21 6.88 -58.90
N VAL A 85 19.09 7.40 -60.11
CA VAL A 85 19.62 6.80 -61.35
C VAL A 85 20.73 7.70 -61.88
N THR A 86 21.88 7.11 -62.16
CA THR A 86 22.98 7.74 -62.89
C THR A 86 22.96 7.18 -64.31
N ALA A 87 22.95 8.05 -65.31
CA ALA A 87 22.90 7.67 -66.71
C ALA A 87 23.88 8.49 -67.57
N GLU A 88 24.39 7.87 -68.63
CA GLU A 88 25.34 8.50 -69.55
C GLU A 88 24.74 8.69 -70.93
N LEU A 89 24.99 9.87 -71.52
CA LEU A 89 24.57 10.20 -72.88
C LEU A 89 25.59 9.66 -73.90
N HIS A 90 25.17 8.72 -74.73
CA HIS A 90 25.98 8.27 -75.87
C HIS A 90 25.67 9.12 -77.12
N LEU A 91 26.50 10.14 -77.36
CA LEU A 91 26.47 10.91 -78.60
C LEU A 91 27.00 10.05 -79.75
N ALA A 92 26.16 9.81 -80.76
CA ALA A 92 26.54 9.09 -81.97
C ALA A 92 27.85 9.65 -82.57
N ARG A 93 28.85 8.79 -82.68
CA ARG A 93 30.22 9.09 -83.12
C ARG A 93 30.25 9.66 -84.54
N ARG A 94 30.13 10.99 -84.71
CA ARG A 94 30.44 11.67 -85.99
C ARG A 94 31.96 11.78 -86.12
N GLY A 95 32.51 11.06 -87.11
CA GLY A 95 33.95 10.99 -87.33
C GLY A 95 34.61 12.34 -87.59
N SER A 96 35.59 12.69 -86.77
CA SER A 96 36.89 13.23 -87.18
C SER A 96 37.79 13.30 -85.94
N GLY A 97 39.05 12.91 -86.10
CA GLY A 97 39.99 12.63 -85.00
C GLY A 97 40.16 13.77 -84.01
N GLY A 98 39.63 13.56 -82.81
CA GLY A 98 39.89 14.30 -81.58
C GLY A 98 39.49 13.39 -80.43
N SER A 99 40.20 13.48 -79.29
CA SER A 99 39.91 12.71 -78.07
C SER A 99 38.41 12.72 -77.77
N PRO A 100 37.78 11.58 -77.43
CA PRO A 100 36.33 11.55 -77.20
C PRO A 100 35.95 12.61 -76.15
N PRO A 101 34.87 13.39 -76.36
CA PRO A 101 34.33 14.22 -75.29
C PRO A 101 33.99 13.31 -74.11
N ALA A 102 34.30 13.75 -72.88
CA ALA A 102 33.92 13.01 -71.69
C ALA A 102 32.39 12.75 -71.72
N PRO A 103 31.94 11.53 -71.38
CA PRO A 103 30.52 11.21 -71.37
C PRO A 103 29.80 12.20 -70.44
N THR A 104 28.67 12.75 -70.92
CA THR A 104 27.83 13.59 -70.07
C THR A 104 27.01 12.66 -69.19
N THR A 105 27.40 12.58 -67.92
CA THR A 105 26.66 11.84 -66.90
C THR A 105 25.60 12.73 -66.27
N VAL A 106 24.37 12.23 -66.14
CA VAL A 106 23.26 12.91 -65.45
C VAL A 106 22.77 12.03 -64.31
N VAL A 107 22.42 12.66 -63.19
CA VAL A 107 21.83 11.99 -62.03
C VAL A 107 20.40 12.49 -61.87
N VAL A 108 19.45 11.56 -61.84
CA VAL A 108 18.02 11.85 -61.75
C VAL A 108 17.40 11.08 -60.58
N HIS A 109 16.37 11.66 -59.98
CA HIS A 109 15.67 11.09 -58.83
C HIS A 109 14.20 10.81 -59.18
N GLY A 110 13.73 9.61 -58.86
CA GLY A 110 12.31 9.24 -58.94
C GLY A 110 11.73 8.95 -57.56
N LYS A 111 10.46 9.28 -57.36
CA LYS A 111 9.72 9.01 -56.12
C LYS A 111 8.31 8.53 -56.48
N GLU A 112 7.89 7.41 -55.89
CA GLU A 112 6.52 6.89 -56.04
C GLU A 112 6.00 6.33 -54.71
N GLU A 113 4.67 6.30 -54.54
CA GLU A 113 4.00 5.82 -53.34
C GLU A 113 3.46 4.39 -53.55
N VAL A 114 3.65 3.52 -52.56
CA VAL A 114 3.09 2.15 -52.54
C VAL A 114 2.28 1.96 -51.27
N THR A 115 1.06 1.43 -51.40
CA THR A 115 0.17 1.19 -50.26
C THR A 115 0.27 -0.25 -49.77
N VAL A 116 0.65 -0.44 -48.51
CA VAL A 116 0.69 -1.75 -47.84
C VAL A 116 -0.56 -1.95 -46.98
N ARG A 117 -1.34 -3.00 -47.27
CA ARG A 117 -2.53 -3.42 -46.51
C ARG A 117 -2.18 -4.52 -45.51
N ALA A 118 -2.90 -4.54 -44.39
CA ALA A 118 -2.81 -5.63 -43.43
C ALA A 118 -3.28 -6.94 -44.08
N ARG A 119 -2.51 -8.02 -43.91
CA ARG A 119 -2.93 -9.35 -44.36
C ARG A 119 -4.05 -9.87 -43.43
N PRO A 120 -5.18 -10.37 -43.94
CA PRO A 120 -6.19 -11.01 -43.10
C PRO A 120 -5.64 -12.33 -42.52
N PHE A 121 -5.87 -12.57 -41.22
CA PHE A 121 -5.39 -13.75 -40.49
C PHE A 121 -5.79 -15.06 -41.18
N ALA A 122 -4.82 -15.95 -41.43
CA ALA A 122 -5.06 -17.28 -41.99
C ALA A 122 -5.11 -18.36 -40.89
N SER A 123 -5.76 -19.48 -41.19
CA SER A 123 -5.74 -20.67 -40.31
C SER A 123 -4.29 -21.15 -40.12
N GLY A 124 -3.77 -21.03 -38.91
CA GLY A 124 -2.39 -21.39 -38.56
C GLY A 124 -1.50 -20.21 -38.15
N ASP A 125 -1.95 -18.96 -38.29
CA ASP A 125 -1.20 -17.80 -37.80
C ASP A 125 -1.25 -17.76 -36.26
N ALA A 126 -0.07 -17.66 -35.64
CA ALA A 126 0.06 -17.49 -34.20
C ALA A 126 -0.37 -16.07 -33.81
N VAL A 127 -1.64 -15.89 -33.48
CA VAL A 127 -2.12 -14.66 -32.85
C VAL A 127 -1.45 -14.57 -31.48
N ALA A 128 -0.52 -13.63 -31.33
CA ALA A 128 0.08 -13.31 -30.04
C ALA A 128 -0.99 -12.67 -29.15
N VAL A 129 -1.80 -13.50 -28.48
CA VAL A 129 -2.72 -13.05 -27.44
C VAL A 129 -1.86 -12.69 -26.24
N THR A 130 -1.51 -11.41 -26.11
CA THR A 130 -0.94 -10.92 -24.85
C THR A 130 -2.08 -10.88 -23.84
N MET A 131 -2.10 -11.85 -22.93
CA MET A 131 -2.99 -11.85 -21.77
C MET A 131 -2.58 -10.65 -20.88
N ARG A 132 -3.27 -9.52 -21.05
CA ARG A 132 -3.13 -8.35 -20.19
C ARG A 132 -4.27 -8.35 -19.20
N ARG A 133 -3.98 -8.03 -17.94
CA ARG A 133 -5.02 -7.77 -16.94
C ARG A 133 -5.89 -6.62 -17.47
N GLY A 134 -7.21 -6.74 -17.35
CA GLY A 134 -8.13 -5.71 -17.82
C GLY A 134 -7.87 -4.36 -17.15
N ASP A 135 -8.10 -3.27 -17.89
CA ASP A 135 -7.89 -1.91 -17.39
C ASP A 135 -8.67 -1.68 -16.09
N ILE A 136 -7.98 -1.12 -15.10
CA ILE A 136 -8.53 -0.82 -13.78
C ILE A 136 -9.26 0.51 -13.87
N VAL A 137 -10.58 0.50 -13.71
CA VAL A 137 -11.35 1.75 -13.59
C VAL A 137 -11.00 2.41 -12.26
N GLU A 138 -10.56 3.65 -12.33
CA GLU A 138 -10.09 4.44 -11.19
C GLU A 138 -11.27 4.85 -10.31
N THR A 139 -11.03 4.94 -9.00
CA THR A 139 -12.04 5.37 -8.02
C THR A 139 -11.41 6.34 -7.02
N ASP A 140 -12.14 7.38 -6.64
CA ASP A 140 -11.61 8.50 -5.83
C ASP A 140 -11.26 8.09 -4.39
N ASP A 141 -11.83 6.98 -3.90
CA ASP A 141 -11.54 6.40 -2.60
C ASP A 141 -10.13 5.80 -2.47
N GLN A 142 -9.41 5.62 -3.57
CA GLN A 142 -8.00 5.24 -3.55
C GLN A 142 -7.16 6.25 -2.77
N ALA A 143 -7.42 7.55 -2.95
CA ALA A 143 -6.74 8.61 -2.20
C ALA A 143 -7.01 8.53 -0.70
N PHE A 144 -8.20 8.05 -0.30
CA PHE A 144 -8.53 7.81 1.10
C PHE A 144 -7.70 6.68 1.71
N TRP A 145 -7.49 5.59 0.98
CA TRP A 145 -6.65 4.48 1.47
C TRP A 145 -5.17 4.86 1.55
N VAL A 146 -4.68 5.69 0.63
CA VAL A 146 -3.35 6.31 0.71
C VAL A 146 -3.23 7.16 1.98
N ALA A 147 -4.25 7.96 2.30
CA ALA A 147 -4.28 8.76 3.53
C ALA A 147 -4.26 7.89 4.80
N ILE A 148 -5.07 6.82 4.87
CA ILE A 148 -5.06 5.85 5.99
C ILE A 148 -3.69 5.21 6.15
N ARG A 149 -3.09 4.78 5.03
CA ARG A 149 -1.79 4.12 5.05
C ARG A 149 -0.71 5.06 5.56
N ASN A 150 -0.67 6.30 5.07
CA ASN A 150 0.29 7.28 5.56
C ASN A 150 0.06 7.64 7.04
N SER A 151 -1.19 7.76 7.50
CA SER A 151 -1.49 8.07 8.90
C SER A 151 -1.10 6.92 9.83
N THR A 152 -1.37 5.67 9.46
CA THR A 152 -0.99 4.48 10.24
C THR A 152 0.54 4.30 10.28
N GLN A 153 1.22 4.51 9.15
CA GLN A 153 2.69 4.51 9.11
C GLN A 153 3.30 5.66 9.91
N ALA A 154 2.65 6.83 9.96
CA ALA A 154 3.07 7.96 10.79
C ALA A 154 3.06 7.62 12.29
N LEU A 155 2.17 6.73 12.72
CA LEU A 155 2.09 6.21 14.09
C LEU A 155 2.99 4.98 14.34
N SER A 156 3.82 4.57 13.38
CA SER A 156 4.72 3.42 13.55
C SER A 156 5.72 3.63 14.69
N PHE A 157 6.10 2.52 15.34
CA PHE A 157 7.05 2.53 16.44
C PHE A 157 8.40 3.19 16.05
N ASN A 158 8.90 2.94 14.85
CA ASN A 158 10.19 3.48 14.40
C ASN A 158 10.17 5.02 14.30
N ARG A 159 9.09 5.61 13.75
CA ARG A 159 8.92 7.07 13.71
C ARG A 159 8.74 7.65 15.13
N TYR A 160 8.02 6.94 15.99
CA TYR A 160 7.85 7.31 17.39
C TYR A 160 9.18 7.29 18.18
N ALA A 161 9.99 6.24 18.00
CA ALA A 161 11.30 6.11 18.63
C ALA A 161 12.27 7.21 18.15
N GLU A 162 12.24 7.55 16.87
CA GLU A 162 13.02 8.67 16.31
C GLU A 162 12.58 10.02 16.88
N PHE A 163 11.26 10.28 16.95
CA PHE A 163 10.68 11.47 17.56
C PHE A 163 11.09 11.61 19.03
N LEU A 164 11.02 10.52 19.79
CA LEU A 164 11.44 10.49 21.19
C LEU A 164 12.95 10.66 21.35
N ALA A 165 13.77 10.05 20.49
CA ALA A 165 15.21 10.26 20.51
C ALA A 165 15.55 11.74 20.30
N GLY A 166 14.85 12.44 19.40
CA GLY A 166 15.03 13.88 19.18
C GLY A 166 14.58 14.74 20.36
N THR A 167 13.41 14.46 20.94
CA THR A 167 12.82 15.25 22.04
C THR A 167 13.53 15.00 23.38
N MET A 168 13.93 13.76 23.67
CA MET A 168 14.64 13.40 24.91
C MET A 168 16.12 13.82 24.88
N ARG A 169 16.75 13.95 23.71
CA ARG A 169 18.15 14.45 23.58
C ARG A 169 18.26 15.97 23.62
N ARG A 170 17.21 16.72 23.25
CA ARG A 170 17.24 18.20 23.19
C ARG A 170 16.92 18.86 24.53
N ARG A 171 17.56 20.02 24.78
CA ARG A 171 17.25 21.00 25.86
C ARG A 171 15.83 21.62 25.79
N ASP A 172 14.94 21.11 24.93
CA ASP A 172 13.54 21.53 24.81
C ASP A 172 12.66 21.10 25.98
N VAL A 173 13.24 20.38 26.96
CA VAL A 173 12.69 20.19 28.31
C VAL A 173 12.15 21.51 28.87
N ARG A 174 12.72 22.69 28.54
CA ARG A 174 12.20 24.00 29.00
C ARG A 174 10.80 24.36 28.48
N ARG A 175 10.40 23.93 27.27
CA ARG A 175 9.04 24.16 26.74
C ARG A 175 8.05 23.14 27.29
N LEU A 176 8.46 21.87 27.40
CA LEU A 176 7.66 20.81 28.02
C LEU A 176 7.50 21.01 29.54
N ALA A 177 8.48 21.59 30.21
CA ALA A 177 8.44 21.93 31.63
C ALA A 177 7.36 22.97 31.99
N LYS A 178 6.97 23.82 31.03
CA LYS A 178 5.82 24.72 31.23
C LYS A 178 4.49 23.93 31.30
N LEU A 179 4.36 22.84 30.54
CA LEU A 179 3.20 21.94 30.59
C LEU A 179 3.23 21.02 31.84
N GLN A 180 4.42 20.63 32.31
CA GLN A 180 4.58 19.83 33.53
C GLN A 180 4.03 20.49 34.80
N LYS A 181 4.05 21.83 34.89
CA LYS A 181 3.57 22.58 36.07
C LYS A 181 2.09 22.36 36.39
N VAL A 182 1.30 21.87 35.44
CA VAL A 182 -0.15 21.62 35.62
C VAL A 182 -0.42 20.24 36.24
N ARG A 183 0.56 19.31 36.23
CA ARG A 183 0.41 17.93 36.71
C ARG A 183 1.52 17.54 37.70
N ALA A 184 1.60 18.23 38.84
CA ALA A 184 2.63 18.00 39.85
C ALA A 184 2.30 16.81 40.77
N LEU A 185 3.03 15.69 40.65
CA LEU A 185 3.19 14.70 41.72
C LEU A 185 4.41 15.07 42.59
N PRO A 186 4.48 14.66 43.87
CA PRO A 186 5.38 15.24 44.86
C PRO A 186 6.88 14.90 44.75
N PHE A 187 7.31 14.06 43.79
CA PHE A 187 8.71 13.61 43.70
C PHE A 187 9.43 14.08 42.41
N PRO A 188 10.70 14.55 42.52
CA PRO A 188 11.49 15.08 41.40
C PRO A 188 11.96 14.02 40.38
N ASP A 189 12.10 12.74 40.79
CA ASP A 189 12.62 11.68 39.91
C ASP A 189 11.59 11.15 38.89
N MET A 190 10.37 11.66 38.94
CA MET A 190 9.25 11.27 38.05
C MET A 190 9.20 12.09 36.76
N ASP A 191 10.09 13.07 36.60
CA ASP A 191 10.02 14.03 35.50
C ASP A 191 10.23 13.37 34.14
N GLN A 192 11.10 12.35 34.03
CA GLN A 192 11.36 11.65 32.76
C GLN A 192 10.12 10.89 32.24
N TYR A 193 9.40 10.21 33.13
CA TYR A 193 8.16 9.52 32.78
C TYR A 193 7.07 10.52 32.34
N ARG A 194 6.96 11.68 33.01
CA ARG A 194 6.02 12.73 32.59
C ARG A 194 6.37 13.35 31.24
N VAL A 195 7.68 13.56 30.98
CA VAL A 195 8.14 13.99 29.66
C VAL A 195 7.77 12.94 28.63
N LEU A 196 7.98 11.65 28.91
CA LEU A 196 7.61 10.56 28.01
C LEU A 196 6.09 10.56 27.72
N LYS A 197 5.25 10.60 28.76
CA LYS A 197 3.79 10.59 28.62
C LYS A 197 3.30 11.79 27.78
N THR A 198 3.77 12.99 28.11
CA THR A 198 3.43 14.23 27.38
C THR A 198 3.97 14.21 25.95
N ALA A 199 5.20 13.74 25.73
CA ALA A 199 5.78 13.66 24.40
C ALA A 199 5.03 12.65 23.52
N THR A 200 4.58 11.53 24.09
CA THR A 200 3.74 10.53 23.40
C THR A 200 2.39 11.13 23.02
N GLU A 201 1.76 11.88 23.92
CA GLU A 201 0.51 12.59 23.64
C GLU A 201 0.68 13.59 22.49
N VAL A 202 1.74 14.42 22.53
CA VAL A 202 2.05 15.37 21.46
C VAL A 202 2.37 14.66 20.13
N PHE A 203 3.08 13.54 20.18
CA PHE A 203 3.36 12.72 19.01
C PHE A 203 2.07 12.22 18.37
N MET A 204 1.19 11.60 19.16
CA MET A 204 -0.09 11.14 18.65
C MET A 204 -0.94 12.31 18.13
N MET A 205 -0.98 13.47 18.82
CA MET A 205 -1.74 14.64 18.33
C MET A 205 -1.20 15.21 17.01
N ALA A 206 0.11 15.06 16.75
CA ALA A 206 0.74 15.55 15.54
C ALA A 206 0.60 14.59 14.35
N HIS A 207 0.52 13.28 14.62
CA HIS A 207 0.60 12.22 13.61
C HIS A 207 -0.69 11.39 13.44
N CYS A 208 -1.63 11.45 14.38
CA CYS A 208 -2.89 10.74 14.31
C CYS A 208 -3.94 11.50 13.49
N GLY A 209 -4.71 10.74 12.72
CA GLY A 209 -5.89 11.21 12.02
C GLY A 209 -5.61 11.71 10.61
N VAL A 210 -6.70 11.96 9.89
CA VAL A 210 -6.67 12.53 8.54
C VAL A 210 -7.35 13.89 8.62
N ARG A 211 -6.60 14.94 8.28
CA ARG A 211 -7.16 16.29 8.23
C ARG A 211 -7.90 16.48 6.93
N VAL A 212 -9.20 16.63 7.05
CA VAL A 212 -10.15 16.95 6.00
C VAL A 212 -10.35 18.47 6.04
N ASP A 213 -9.45 19.19 5.40
CA ASP A 213 -9.45 20.66 5.36
C ASP A 213 -9.17 21.10 3.92
N ALA A 214 -10.13 21.79 3.31
CA ALA A 214 -10.06 22.26 1.93
C ALA A 214 -8.87 23.21 1.70
N ASP A 215 -8.43 23.94 2.72
CA ASP A 215 -7.30 24.86 2.60
C ASP A 215 -5.93 24.13 2.61
N ARG A 216 -5.89 22.85 3.00
CA ARG A 216 -4.65 22.11 3.27
C ARG A 216 -4.67 20.65 2.79
N LEU A 217 -5.20 20.46 1.59
CA LEU A 217 -5.39 19.17 0.91
C LEU A 217 -4.12 18.31 0.77
N GLY A 218 -2.93 18.92 0.78
CA GLY A 218 -1.65 18.19 0.71
C GLY A 218 -1.15 17.60 2.04
N ARG A 219 -1.76 17.91 3.19
CA ARG A 219 -1.27 17.45 4.50
C ARG A 219 -1.37 15.93 4.70
N PRO A 220 -2.47 15.24 4.34
CA PRO A 220 -2.58 13.79 4.46
C PRO A 220 -1.50 13.02 3.68
N PHE A 221 -0.92 13.65 2.65
CA PHE A 221 0.08 13.05 1.75
C PHE A 221 1.51 13.55 2.03
N LYS A 222 1.73 14.26 3.14
CA LYS A 222 3.07 14.73 3.51
C LYS A 222 3.93 13.54 3.97
N GLY A 223 5.12 13.40 3.38
CA GLY A 223 6.06 12.33 3.71
C GLY A 223 5.68 10.97 3.13
N LEU A 224 4.81 10.96 2.12
CA LEU A 224 4.42 9.78 1.35
C LEU A 224 5.60 9.27 0.51
N ASP A 225 5.80 7.96 0.50
CA ASP A 225 6.69 7.27 -0.41
C ASP A 225 5.99 7.11 -1.77
N LEU A 226 6.32 7.99 -2.73
CA LEU A 226 5.65 8.01 -4.01
C LEU A 226 5.96 6.79 -4.88
N ASP A 227 7.15 6.20 -4.74
CA ASP A 227 7.56 5.04 -5.53
C ASP A 227 6.68 3.85 -5.18
N GLU A 228 6.47 3.62 -3.88
CA GLU A 228 5.64 2.53 -3.42
C GLU A 228 4.16 2.72 -3.81
N GLU A 229 3.64 3.93 -3.66
CA GLU A 229 2.23 4.21 -4.01
C GLU A 229 1.97 4.14 -5.52
N ARG A 230 2.91 4.55 -6.37
CA ARG A 230 2.80 4.40 -7.82
C ARG A 230 2.67 2.93 -8.22
N VAL A 231 3.46 2.06 -7.61
CA VAL A 231 3.37 0.61 -7.88
C VAL A 231 2.02 0.05 -7.41
N ARG A 232 1.54 0.47 -6.24
CA ARG A 232 0.25 0.01 -5.68
C ARG A 232 -0.95 0.45 -6.50
N LEU A 233 -0.96 1.71 -6.94
CA LEU A 233 -2.04 2.28 -7.77
C LEU A 233 -1.89 1.95 -9.27
N ASN A 234 -0.87 1.18 -9.64
CA ASN A 234 -0.57 0.85 -11.04
C ASN A 234 -0.39 2.11 -11.91
N ARG A 235 0.45 3.04 -11.44
CA ARG A 235 0.85 4.31 -12.07
C ARG A 235 2.39 4.42 -12.24
N PRO A 236 3.07 3.42 -12.83
CA PRO A 236 4.52 3.46 -12.95
C PRO A 236 5.02 4.55 -13.92
N ASP A 237 4.17 4.99 -14.86
CA ASP A 237 4.54 5.89 -15.95
C ASP A 237 4.43 7.38 -15.60
N LEU A 238 3.93 7.72 -14.40
CA LEU A 238 3.76 9.10 -13.96
C LEU A 238 4.95 9.62 -13.16
N ASP A 239 5.40 10.82 -13.49
CA ASP A 239 6.37 11.57 -12.70
C ASP A 239 5.80 11.98 -11.33
N ASP A 240 6.68 12.37 -10.40
CA ASP A 240 6.32 12.67 -9.01
C ASP A 240 5.28 13.79 -8.85
N ASP A 241 5.44 14.89 -9.59
CA ASP A 241 4.56 16.06 -9.52
C ASP A 241 3.15 15.79 -10.07
N PRO A 242 2.96 15.22 -11.28
CA PRO A 242 1.62 14.90 -11.78
C PRO A 242 0.93 13.85 -10.91
N PHE A 243 1.64 12.83 -10.41
CA PHE A 243 1.06 11.84 -9.50
C PHE A 243 0.58 12.46 -8.18
N ARG A 244 1.36 13.39 -7.60
CA ARG A 244 0.93 14.16 -6.41
C ARG A 244 -0.29 15.02 -6.67
N ALA A 245 -0.44 15.54 -7.89
CA ALA A 245 -1.60 16.34 -8.27
C ALA A 245 -2.84 15.46 -8.46
N GLU A 246 -2.70 14.30 -9.09
CA GLU A 246 -3.78 13.30 -9.27
C GLU A 246 -4.35 12.84 -7.93
N ILE A 247 -3.51 12.37 -7.00
CA ILE A 247 -3.96 11.94 -5.67
C ILE A 247 -4.67 13.07 -4.92
N ARG A 248 -4.18 14.31 -5.07
CA ARG A 248 -4.80 15.47 -4.42
C ARG A 248 -6.17 15.76 -5.01
N HIS A 249 -6.32 15.70 -6.33
CA HIS A 249 -7.59 15.87 -7.00
C HIS A 249 -8.60 14.79 -6.59
N GLN A 250 -8.20 13.52 -6.60
CA GLN A 250 -9.02 12.41 -6.11
C GLN A 250 -9.42 12.60 -4.64
N TRP A 251 -8.51 13.13 -3.81
CA TRP A 251 -8.83 13.45 -2.42
C TRP A 251 -9.84 14.60 -2.29
N GLU A 252 -9.68 15.66 -3.08
CA GLU A 252 -10.61 16.79 -3.15
C GLU A 252 -12.01 16.31 -3.55
N ASP A 253 -12.10 15.48 -4.59
CA ASP A 253 -13.35 14.91 -5.05
C ASP A 253 -13.98 14.04 -3.96
N TYR A 254 -13.21 13.11 -3.37
CA TYR A 254 -13.70 12.19 -2.36
C TYR A 254 -14.26 12.86 -1.10
N ILE A 255 -13.65 13.96 -0.63
CA ILE A 255 -14.09 14.67 0.59
C ILE A 255 -15.20 15.70 0.31
N THR A 256 -15.41 16.03 -0.95
CA THR A 256 -16.46 16.95 -1.41
C THR A 256 -17.72 16.14 -1.74
N GLU A 257 -17.55 14.95 -2.32
CA GLU A 257 -18.61 13.99 -2.63
C GLU A 257 -19.33 13.49 -1.36
N GLY A 258 -20.65 13.62 -1.35
CA GLY A 258 -21.50 13.12 -0.27
C GLY A 258 -22.71 14.01 0.05
N PRO A 259 -23.66 13.51 0.85
CA PRO A 259 -24.86 14.26 1.19
C PRO A 259 -24.55 15.43 2.12
N ARG A 260 -25.08 16.63 1.82
CA ARG A 260 -24.83 17.88 2.57
C ARG A 260 -26.11 18.52 3.09
N LEU A 261 -25.96 19.29 4.16
CA LEU A 261 -26.99 20.21 4.63
C LEU A 261 -26.91 21.54 3.85
N PRO A 262 -28.05 22.25 3.66
CA PRO A 262 -28.05 23.56 3.01
C PRO A 262 -27.13 24.55 3.73
N GLY A 263 -26.17 25.15 3.01
CA GLY A 263 -25.20 26.10 3.57
C GLY A 263 -23.88 25.50 4.06
N GLU A 264 -23.70 24.16 3.97
CA GLU A 264 -22.44 23.46 4.28
C GLU A 264 -21.73 22.93 3.01
N GLU A 265 -22.01 23.50 1.84
CA GLU A 265 -21.47 23.07 0.54
C GLU A 265 -19.94 23.21 0.46
N ASP A 266 -19.38 24.21 1.14
CA ASP A 266 -17.93 24.48 1.14
C ASP A 266 -17.15 23.69 2.21
N GLN A 267 -17.84 22.93 3.08
CA GLN A 267 -17.16 22.17 4.14
C GLN A 267 -16.70 20.81 3.61
N ALA A 268 -15.50 20.35 3.99
CA ALA A 268 -15.00 19.04 3.59
C ALA A 268 -15.20 18.02 4.71
N PHE A 269 -15.80 16.85 4.39
CA PHE A 269 -16.03 15.76 5.35
C PHE A 269 -15.73 14.41 4.69
N LEU A 270 -15.34 13.40 5.48
CA LEU A 270 -15.35 12.03 4.97
C LEU A 270 -16.80 11.63 4.62
N PRO A 271 -17.06 10.92 3.50
CA PRO A 271 -18.42 10.57 3.08
C PRO A 271 -19.25 9.89 4.19
N TYR A 272 -18.64 8.98 4.94
CA TYR A 272 -19.32 8.34 6.08
C TYR A 272 -19.72 9.33 7.19
N LEU A 273 -18.83 10.28 7.52
CA LEU A 273 -19.11 11.30 8.53
C LEU A 273 -20.13 12.33 8.02
N ALA A 274 -20.18 12.60 6.71
CA ALA A 274 -21.20 13.44 6.09
C ALA A 274 -22.61 12.82 6.26
N VAL A 275 -22.75 11.50 6.09
CA VAL A 275 -24.01 10.79 6.35
C VAL A 275 -24.43 10.91 7.83
N ILE A 276 -23.49 10.83 8.76
CA ILE A 276 -23.77 11.02 10.19
C ILE A 276 -24.16 12.48 10.49
N ARG A 277 -23.45 13.44 9.91
CA ARG A 277 -23.76 14.88 10.03
C ARG A 277 -25.18 15.17 9.56
N LEU A 278 -25.63 14.55 8.46
CA LEU A 278 -26.99 14.66 7.96
C LEU A 278 -28.03 14.11 8.96
N LYS A 279 -27.73 12.98 9.61
CA LYS A 279 -28.60 12.40 10.65
C LYS A 279 -28.69 13.28 11.90
N LEU A 280 -27.65 14.05 12.19
CA LEU A 280 -27.57 15.00 13.29
C LEU A 280 -27.80 16.45 12.83
N GLY A 281 -28.59 16.66 11.77
CA GLY A 281 -28.81 17.99 11.17
C GLY A 281 -29.49 18.98 12.11
N ASP A 282 -30.09 18.51 13.20
CA ASP A 282 -30.69 19.29 14.28
C ASP A 282 -29.65 19.85 15.29
N VAL A 283 -28.41 19.37 15.24
CA VAL A 283 -27.34 19.77 16.16
C VAL A 283 -26.34 20.69 15.45
N ASP A 284 -26.05 21.83 16.08
CA ASP A 284 -25.09 22.79 15.58
C ASP A 284 -23.64 22.27 15.70
N VAL A 285 -22.83 22.58 14.69
CA VAL A 285 -21.37 22.36 14.74
C VAL A 285 -20.72 23.53 15.46
N VAL A 286 -20.03 23.24 16.56
CA VAL A 286 -19.39 24.22 17.43
C VAL A 286 -17.87 24.12 17.27
N GLY A 287 -17.22 25.28 17.12
CA GLY A 287 -15.76 25.36 17.05
C GLY A 287 -15.10 24.96 18.38
N ASP A 288 -13.86 24.45 18.32
CA ASP A 288 -13.15 23.92 19.49
C ASP A 288 -13.04 24.89 20.68
N ARG A 289 -13.03 26.20 20.42
CA ARG A 289 -12.91 27.23 21.47
C ARG A 289 -14.24 27.56 22.16
N ASP A 290 -15.35 27.31 21.47
CA ASP A 290 -16.69 27.61 21.93
C ASP A 290 -17.37 26.37 22.54
N PHE A 291 -16.74 25.19 22.36
CA PHE A 291 -17.19 23.93 22.92
C PHE A 291 -17.09 23.94 24.45
N GLY A 292 -18.21 23.68 25.13
CA GLY A 292 -18.34 23.77 26.58
C GLY A 292 -18.71 25.16 27.11
N VAL A 293 -18.55 26.22 26.30
CA VAL A 293 -19.17 27.54 26.55
C VAL A 293 -20.61 27.52 26.04
N ASN A 294 -20.81 26.94 24.85
CA ASN A 294 -22.13 26.53 24.37
C ASN A 294 -22.51 25.20 25.05
N THR A 295 -23.74 25.13 25.56
CA THR A 295 -24.23 23.97 26.34
C THR A 295 -24.45 22.70 25.52
N TYR A 296 -24.49 22.81 24.18
CA TYR A 296 -24.83 21.72 23.27
C TYR A 296 -24.21 21.95 21.88
N GLY A 297 -23.74 20.88 21.21
CA GLY A 297 -23.21 20.94 19.86
C GLY A 297 -22.26 19.79 19.50
N ILE A 298 -21.96 19.64 18.20
CA ILE A 298 -20.95 18.71 17.68
C ILE A 298 -19.61 19.43 17.58
N LEU A 299 -18.55 18.80 18.08
CA LEU A 299 -17.20 19.36 17.97
C LEU A 299 -16.72 19.31 16.52
N GLN A 300 -16.43 20.47 15.93
CA GLN A 300 -15.96 20.56 14.53
C GLN A 300 -14.72 19.70 14.28
N SER A 301 -13.75 19.68 15.20
CA SER A 301 -12.52 18.90 15.05
C SER A 301 -12.75 17.38 14.98
N LYS A 302 -13.84 16.85 15.55
CA LYS A 302 -14.17 15.42 15.41
C LYS A 302 -14.67 15.07 14.00
N LEU A 303 -15.20 16.05 13.26
CA LEU A 303 -15.65 15.87 11.87
C LEU A 303 -14.52 16.14 10.86
N THR A 304 -13.73 17.19 11.08
CA THR A 304 -12.67 17.61 10.14
C THR A 304 -11.31 16.95 10.40
N ASN A 305 -11.10 16.38 11.58
CA ASN A 305 -9.88 15.66 11.93
C ASN A 305 -10.19 14.38 12.74
N PRO A 306 -10.89 13.40 12.13
CA PRO A 306 -11.17 12.14 12.81
C PRO A 306 -9.87 11.41 13.17
N CYS A 307 -9.81 10.93 14.42
CA CYS A 307 -8.70 10.10 14.90
C CYS A 307 -8.87 8.68 14.36
N LEU A 308 -8.12 8.33 13.32
CA LEU A 308 -8.16 7.01 12.70
C LEU A 308 -7.26 6.03 13.47
N ILE A 309 -7.77 5.48 14.58
CA ILE A 309 -7.11 4.46 15.41
C ILE A 309 -8.11 3.35 15.73
N GLU A 310 -7.71 2.09 15.53
CA GLU A 310 -8.53 0.93 15.87
C GLU A 310 -7.99 0.21 17.12
N LEU A 311 -8.92 -0.36 17.90
CA LEU A 311 -8.59 -1.11 19.12
C LEU A 311 -8.08 -2.52 18.80
N ILE A 312 -8.33 -3.04 17.58
CA ILE A 312 -7.82 -4.35 17.13
C ILE A 312 -6.29 -4.41 17.18
N TRP A 313 -5.62 -3.28 16.97
CA TRP A 313 -4.17 -3.19 17.08
C TRP A 313 -3.70 -3.47 18.51
N ASN A 314 -4.40 -2.91 19.51
CA ASN A 314 -4.08 -3.12 20.92
C ASN A 314 -4.39 -4.55 21.34
N TYR A 315 -5.47 -5.14 20.80
CA TYR A 315 -5.79 -6.55 21.01
C TYR A 315 -4.62 -7.45 20.62
N TRP A 316 -4.11 -7.31 19.39
CA TRP A 316 -3.02 -8.16 18.91
C TRP A 316 -1.72 -7.95 19.67
N HIS A 317 -1.39 -6.72 20.07
CA HIS A 317 -0.21 -6.45 20.91
C HIS A 317 -0.35 -7.03 22.34
N ARG A 318 -1.57 -7.05 22.87
CA ARG A 318 -1.87 -7.68 24.16
C ARG A 318 -1.76 -9.19 24.09
N GLU A 319 -2.30 -9.81 23.04
CA GLU A 319 -2.13 -11.26 22.77
C GLU A 319 -0.66 -11.61 22.43
N ALA A 320 0.12 -10.66 21.90
CA ALA A 320 1.57 -10.79 21.77
C ALA A 320 2.31 -10.81 23.13
N HIS A 321 1.60 -10.64 24.24
CA HIS A 321 2.10 -10.49 25.59
C HIS A 321 2.94 -9.23 25.85
N LEU A 322 2.75 -8.16 25.09
CA LEU A 322 3.42 -6.88 25.35
C LEU A 322 3.14 -6.37 26.77
N VAL A 323 1.86 -6.31 27.14
CA VAL A 323 1.41 -5.82 28.45
C VAL A 323 1.81 -6.77 29.57
N HIS A 324 1.70 -8.09 29.35
CA HIS A 324 2.14 -9.09 30.34
C HIS A 324 3.65 -9.07 30.56
N ALA A 325 4.45 -8.88 29.51
CA ALA A 325 5.90 -8.76 29.62
C ALA A 325 6.28 -7.51 30.41
N MET A 326 5.69 -6.35 30.09
CA MET A 326 5.91 -5.12 30.84
C MET A 326 5.49 -5.28 32.30
N SER A 327 4.34 -5.91 32.54
CA SER A 327 3.82 -6.18 33.88
C SER A 327 4.74 -7.07 34.71
N ALA A 328 5.28 -8.15 34.13
CA ALA A 328 6.24 -9.03 34.78
C ALA A 328 7.50 -8.28 35.21
N LEU A 329 8.02 -7.41 34.33
CA LEU A 329 9.18 -6.57 34.61
C LEU A 329 8.91 -5.56 35.73
N LEU A 330 7.72 -4.94 35.75
CA LEU A 330 7.33 -3.99 36.79
C LEU A 330 7.12 -4.65 38.15
N LEU A 331 6.53 -5.85 38.19
CA LEU A 331 6.40 -6.63 39.42
C LEU A 331 7.78 -7.02 39.94
N ARG A 332 8.69 -7.48 39.06
CA ARG A 332 10.08 -7.73 39.43
C ARG A 332 10.78 -6.47 39.95
N PHE A 333 10.60 -5.32 39.31
CA PHE A 333 11.16 -4.04 39.73
C PHE A 333 10.67 -3.62 41.14
N GLN A 334 9.41 -3.91 41.47
CA GLN A 334 8.85 -3.71 42.82
C GLN A 334 9.21 -4.84 43.80
N ASN A 335 10.02 -5.82 43.38
CA ASN A 335 10.33 -7.03 44.14
C ASN A 335 9.10 -7.86 44.53
N VAL A 336 8.07 -7.83 43.68
CA VAL A 336 6.84 -8.64 43.80
C VAL A 336 6.98 -9.90 42.95
N ARG A 337 6.72 -11.05 43.57
CA ARG A 337 6.78 -12.35 42.91
C ARG A 337 5.48 -12.66 42.17
N THR A 338 5.60 -13.14 40.93
CA THR A 338 4.45 -13.34 40.02
C THR A 338 3.88 -14.77 39.98
N GLY A 339 4.52 -15.76 40.63
CA GLY A 339 4.03 -17.14 40.59
C GLY A 339 4.62 -18.10 41.64
N ARG A 340 4.06 -19.32 41.67
CA ARG A 340 4.47 -20.43 42.54
C ARG A 340 5.60 -21.23 41.89
N GLY A 341 6.84 -20.78 42.04
CA GLY A 341 8.05 -21.45 41.52
C GLY A 341 9.27 -20.52 41.50
N PRO A 342 10.46 -20.99 41.11
CA PRO A 342 11.60 -20.11 40.89
C PRO A 342 11.21 -19.01 39.89
N ASP A 343 11.42 -17.74 40.25
CA ASP A 343 11.04 -16.62 39.38
C ASP A 343 12.04 -16.52 38.21
N PRO A 344 11.59 -16.64 36.94
CA PRO A 344 12.48 -16.55 35.79
C PRO A 344 13.24 -15.22 35.70
N LEU A 345 12.67 -14.15 36.27
CA LEU A 345 13.28 -12.82 36.30
C LEU A 345 13.98 -12.51 37.62
N ALA A 346 14.23 -13.50 38.49
CA ALA A 346 14.88 -13.28 39.80
C ALA A 346 16.23 -12.56 39.72
N HIS A 347 17.00 -12.78 38.65
CA HIS A 347 18.33 -12.16 38.48
C HIS A 347 18.28 -10.81 37.74
N LEU A 348 17.09 -10.39 37.29
CA LEU A 348 16.90 -9.09 36.66
C LEU A 348 16.97 -8.02 37.76
N GLU A 349 18.02 -7.21 37.76
CA GLU A 349 18.20 -6.08 38.68
C GLU A 349 18.51 -4.82 37.89
N ILE A 350 17.57 -3.88 37.88
CA ILE A 350 17.71 -2.62 37.16
C ILE A 350 18.46 -1.64 38.06
N ASP A 351 19.62 -1.18 37.57
CA ASP A 351 20.47 -0.21 38.26
C ASP A 351 19.73 1.14 38.44
N PRO A 352 19.60 1.67 39.67
CA PRO A 352 18.97 2.96 39.93
C PRO A 352 19.67 4.15 39.25
N LEU A 353 20.95 4.01 38.87
CA LEU A 353 21.72 5.06 38.20
C LEU A 353 21.33 5.21 36.72
N ARG A 354 20.56 4.27 36.15
CA ARG A 354 20.17 4.30 34.74
C ARG A 354 18.79 4.95 34.53
N PRO A 355 18.56 5.68 33.42
CA PRO A 355 17.29 6.36 33.15
C PRO A 355 16.06 5.44 33.14
N LEU A 356 16.24 4.16 32.79
CA LEU A 356 15.17 3.17 32.79
C LEU A 356 14.50 3.02 34.17
N SER A 357 15.27 3.13 35.26
CA SER A 357 14.73 3.06 36.63
C SER A 357 13.69 4.16 36.88
N ASN A 358 14.00 5.40 36.49
CA ASN A 358 13.10 6.54 36.66
C ASN A 358 11.82 6.39 35.81
N LEU A 359 11.92 5.80 34.62
CA LEU A 359 10.76 5.52 33.77
C LEU A 359 9.85 4.45 34.37
N MET A 360 10.43 3.37 34.91
CA MET A 360 9.68 2.28 35.53
C MET A 360 9.02 2.73 36.84
N TRP A 361 9.75 3.45 37.71
CA TRP A 361 9.18 4.05 38.91
C TRP A 361 8.07 5.06 38.57
N GLY A 362 8.32 5.84 37.51
CA GLY A 362 7.36 6.61 36.73
C GLY A 362 6.00 5.92 36.54
N MET A 363 6.08 4.75 35.94
CA MET A 363 4.94 3.97 35.52
C MET A 363 4.25 3.24 36.68
N VAL A 364 5.00 2.77 37.69
CA VAL A 364 4.44 2.17 38.90
C VAL A 364 3.57 3.16 39.66
N ASN A 365 4.04 4.39 39.88
CA ASN A 365 3.25 5.39 40.61
C ASN A 365 2.02 5.88 39.81
N ASP A 366 2.06 5.80 38.48
CA ASP A 366 0.94 6.19 37.61
C ASP A 366 -0.09 5.05 37.41
N GLU A 367 0.01 3.95 38.16
CA GLU A 367 -0.86 2.77 38.05
C GLU A 367 -2.35 3.11 38.13
N GLN A 368 -2.74 4.06 38.99
CA GLN A 368 -4.14 4.47 39.16
C GLN A 368 -4.76 5.13 37.92
N HIS A 369 -3.93 5.70 37.03
CA HIS A 369 -4.40 6.37 35.81
C HIS A 369 -4.27 5.51 34.57
N ARG A 370 -3.82 4.26 34.70
CA ARG A 370 -3.67 3.32 33.59
C ARG A 370 -4.97 2.60 33.28
N LEU A 371 -5.13 2.19 32.03
CA LEU A 371 -6.25 1.35 31.62
C LEU A 371 -6.13 -0.05 32.23
N THR A 372 -7.22 -0.50 32.84
CA THR A 372 -7.31 -1.87 33.34
C THR A 372 -7.58 -2.85 32.20
N ASP A 373 -7.03 -4.05 32.31
CA ASP A 373 -7.28 -5.13 31.34
C ASP A 373 -8.77 -5.45 31.21
N THR A 374 -9.51 -5.36 32.32
CA THR A 374 -10.96 -5.56 32.34
C THR A 374 -11.68 -4.52 31.49
N ARG A 375 -11.35 -3.24 31.64
CA ARG A 375 -11.98 -2.16 30.87
C ARG A 375 -11.72 -2.32 29.37
N VAL A 376 -10.50 -2.66 28.98
CA VAL A 376 -10.15 -2.91 27.58
C VAL A 376 -10.88 -4.15 27.04
N ALA A 377 -11.01 -5.21 27.84
CA ALA A 377 -11.72 -6.42 27.44
C ALA A 377 -13.22 -6.18 27.19
N TYR A 378 -13.88 -5.36 28.02
CA TYR A 378 -15.27 -4.97 27.79
C TYR A 378 -15.45 -4.19 26.48
N GLU A 379 -14.52 -3.26 26.18
CA GLU A 379 -14.60 -2.48 24.95
C GLU A 379 -14.31 -3.31 23.70
N LEU A 380 -13.32 -4.21 23.75
CA LEU A 380 -13.05 -5.15 22.65
C LEU A 380 -14.24 -6.06 22.37
N PHE A 381 -14.92 -6.51 23.42
CA PHE A 381 -16.11 -7.33 23.28
C PHE A 381 -17.29 -6.54 22.70
N HIS A 382 -17.39 -5.25 23.03
CA HIS A 382 -18.38 -4.36 22.45
C HIS A 382 -18.08 -4.00 20.99
N HIS A 383 -16.83 -3.75 20.60
CA HIS A 383 -16.46 -3.36 19.25
C HIS A 383 -16.45 -4.53 18.25
N TYR A 384 -15.91 -5.68 18.66
CA TYR A 384 -15.60 -6.78 17.75
C TYR A 384 -16.12 -8.14 18.22
N GLY A 385 -16.74 -8.21 19.41
CA GLY A 385 -17.16 -9.49 20.00
C GLY A 385 -15.99 -10.40 20.42
N ILE A 386 -14.76 -9.88 20.45
CA ILE A 386 -13.58 -10.62 20.86
C ILE A 386 -13.28 -10.37 22.34
N SER A 387 -12.82 -11.39 23.03
CA SER A 387 -12.51 -11.33 24.47
C SER A 387 -11.08 -11.76 24.75
N MET A 388 -10.43 -11.10 25.70
CA MET A 388 -9.17 -11.52 26.30
C MET A 388 -9.47 -12.39 27.52
N LEU A 389 -9.67 -13.70 27.30
CA LEU A 389 -9.96 -14.63 28.40
C LEU A 389 -8.66 -14.99 29.15
N GLN A 390 -8.35 -14.27 30.23
CA GLN A 390 -7.31 -14.73 31.16
C GLN A 390 -7.81 -15.96 31.95
N PRO A 391 -6.96 -16.99 32.17
CA PRO A 391 -7.33 -18.15 32.98
C PRO A 391 -7.74 -17.73 34.41
N GLY A 392 -8.94 -18.12 34.84
CA GLY A 392 -9.40 -17.92 36.21
C GLY A 392 -10.14 -16.60 36.50
N GLN A 393 -10.30 -15.71 35.51
CA GLN A 393 -11.19 -14.56 35.65
C GLN A 393 -12.66 -14.97 35.56
N PRO A 394 -13.58 -14.29 36.29
CA PRO A 394 -15.01 -14.54 36.16
C PRO A 394 -15.49 -14.24 34.72
N PRO A 395 -16.54 -14.93 34.24
CA PRO A 395 -17.10 -14.66 32.92
C PRO A 395 -17.57 -13.20 32.85
N MET A 396 -17.19 -12.50 31.77
CA MET A 396 -17.62 -11.12 31.53
C MET A 396 -19.14 -11.04 31.42
N ARG A 397 -19.71 -9.92 31.89
CA ARG A 397 -21.16 -9.64 31.79
C ARG A 397 -21.39 -8.28 31.11
N PRO A 398 -21.17 -8.21 29.80
CA PRO A 398 -21.32 -6.97 29.04
C PRO A 398 -22.80 -6.65 28.82
N ALA A 399 -23.12 -5.37 28.64
CA ALA A 399 -24.48 -4.92 28.32
C ALA A 399 -24.88 -5.23 26.88
N ASP A 400 -23.91 -5.24 25.96
CA ASP A 400 -24.10 -5.46 24.53
C ASP A 400 -22.84 -6.14 23.96
N SER A 401 -22.98 -6.86 22.84
CA SER A 401 -21.91 -7.67 22.24
C SER A 401 -22.03 -7.76 20.73
N ARG A 402 -20.89 -7.88 20.04
CA ARG A 402 -20.84 -8.01 18.56
C ARG A 402 -20.39 -9.38 18.13
N VAL A 403 -21.20 -10.39 18.44
CA VAL A 403 -20.86 -11.80 18.18
C VAL A 403 -20.70 -12.14 16.69
N HIS A 404 -21.31 -11.37 15.79
CA HIS A 404 -21.29 -11.63 14.34
C HIS A 404 -20.12 -10.96 13.61
N PHE A 405 -19.42 -10.01 14.23
CA PHE A 405 -18.33 -9.29 13.59
C PHE A 405 -17.22 -10.23 13.11
N LEU A 406 -16.73 -11.10 14.00
CA LEU A 406 -15.61 -11.99 13.68
C LEU A 406 -15.95 -12.93 12.51
N GLY A 407 -17.15 -13.50 12.53
CA GLY A 407 -17.62 -14.37 11.44
C GLY A 407 -17.74 -13.61 10.11
N SER A 408 -18.26 -12.38 10.14
CA SER A 408 -18.38 -11.53 8.95
C SER A 408 -17.00 -11.14 8.41
N PHE A 409 -16.06 -10.81 9.29
CA PHE A 409 -14.70 -10.42 8.93
C PHE A 409 -13.90 -11.60 8.35
N HIS A 410 -13.98 -12.79 8.96
CA HIS A 410 -13.34 -13.98 8.41
C HIS A 410 -13.95 -14.40 7.07
N ARG A 411 -15.28 -14.27 6.92
CA ARG A 411 -15.96 -14.49 5.64
C ARG A 411 -15.48 -13.50 4.57
N LEU A 412 -15.29 -12.23 4.92
CA LEU A 412 -14.70 -11.24 4.02
C LEU A 412 -13.31 -11.67 3.56
N LEU A 413 -12.42 -12.05 4.50
CA LEU A 413 -11.06 -12.50 4.17
C LEU A 413 -11.06 -13.75 3.28
N HIS A 414 -11.99 -14.67 3.52
CA HIS A 414 -12.17 -15.85 2.69
C HIS A 414 -12.58 -15.49 1.25
N VAL A 415 -13.64 -14.69 1.07
CA VAL A 415 -14.12 -14.26 -0.25
C VAL A 415 -13.06 -13.45 -0.99
N VAL A 416 -12.30 -12.61 -0.28
CA VAL A 416 -11.16 -11.88 -0.82
C VAL A 416 -10.07 -12.83 -1.32
N SER A 417 -9.77 -13.91 -0.60
CA SER A 417 -8.77 -14.89 -1.04
C SER A 417 -9.15 -15.57 -2.36
N ILE A 418 -10.45 -15.85 -2.54
CA ILE A 418 -11.00 -16.38 -3.80
C ILE A 418 -10.87 -15.34 -4.90
N PHE A 419 -11.31 -14.10 -4.65
CA PHE A 419 -11.21 -13.00 -5.62
C PHE A 419 -9.75 -12.77 -6.06
N LEU A 420 -8.79 -12.77 -5.14
CA LEU A 420 -7.38 -12.57 -5.47
C LEU A 420 -6.84 -13.67 -6.38
N LYS A 421 -7.27 -14.92 -6.16
CA LYS A 421 -6.92 -16.06 -7.02
C LYS A 421 -7.51 -15.93 -8.41
N GLU A 422 -8.76 -15.49 -8.53
CA GLU A 422 -9.42 -15.22 -9.81
C GLU A 422 -8.82 -14.01 -10.52
N ASP A 423 -8.46 -12.95 -9.78
CA ASP A 423 -7.85 -11.72 -10.32
C ASP A 423 -6.43 -11.97 -10.87
N ASP A 424 -5.72 -12.96 -10.31
CA ASP A 424 -4.43 -13.43 -10.81
C ASP A 424 -4.57 -14.33 -12.06
N ASP A 425 -5.73 -14.97 -12.23
CA ASP A 425 -6.03 -15.73 -13.44
C ASP A 425 -6.51 -14.80 -14.56
N THR A 426 -5.58 -14.40 -15.42
CA THR A 426 -5.88 -13.56 -16.60
C THR A 426 -6.91 -14.15 -17.56
N THR A 427 -7.29 -15.43 -17.42
CA THR A 427 -8.32 -16.08 -18.26
C THR A 427 -9.75 -15.82 -17.78
N VAL A 428 -9.93 -15.32 -16.56
CA VAL A 428 -11.24 -15.09 -15.94
C VAL A 428 -11.38 -13.61 -15.54
N LEU A 429 -12.55 -13.04 -15.76
CA LEU A 429 -12.91 -11.74 -15.17
C LEU A 429 -13.39 -12.00 -13.74
N ALA A 430 -12.56 -11.66 -12.76
CA ALA A 430 -12.89 -11.83 -11.34
C ALA A 430 -14.12 -10.99 -10.95
N ASP A 431 -15.08 -11.61 -10.26
CA ASP A 431 -16.29 -10.93 -9.78
C ASP A 431 -16.06 -10.35 -8.39
N ALA A 432 -16.11 -9.02 -8.28
CA ALA A 432 -15.96 -8.30 -7.01
C ALA A 432 -17.28 -8.12 -6.25
N PHE A 433 -18.42 -8.52 -6.79
CA PHE A 433 -19.72 -8.34 -6.14
C PHE A 433 -19.85 -9.10 -4.80
N PRO A 434 -19.35 -10.35 -4.65
CA PRO A 434 -19.32 -11.02 -3.35
C PRO A 434 -18.49 -10.27 -2.31
N VAL A 435 -17.36 -9.69 -2.72
CA VAL A 435 -16.50 -8.86 -1.87
C VAL A 435 -17.27 -7.63 -1.40
N LEU A 436 -17.97 -6.92 -2.31
CA LEU A 436 -18.74 -5.73 -1.96
C LEU A 436 -19.81 -6.03 -0.89
N ASN A 437 -20.52 -7.15 -1.01
CA ASN A 437 -21.54 -7.53 -0.03
C ASN A 437 -20.92 -7.87 1.33
N ALA A 438 -19.78 -8.58 1.34
CA ALA A 438 -19.06 -8.87 2.58
C ALA A 438 -18.51 -7.58 3.23
N LEU A 439 -18.01 -6.63 2.45
CA LEU A 439 -17.57 -5.32 2.94
C LEU A 439 -18.72 -4.53 3.57
N LYS A 440 -19.90 -4.54 2.95
CA LYS A 440 -21.11 -3.91 3.53
C LYS A 440 -21.52 -4.54 4.86
N GLU A 441 -21.51 -5.87 4.93
CA GLU A 441 -21.85 -6.60 6.16
C GLU A 441 -20.87 -6.26 7.30
N VAL A 442 -19.56 -6.29 7.03
CA VAL A 442 -18.53 -5.92 8.01
C VAL A 442 -18.63 -4.44 8.39
N HIS A 443 -18.82 -3.54 7.42
CA HIS A 443 -18.99 -2.11 7.67
C HIS A 443 -20.18 -1.86 8.61
N LEU A 444 -21.34 -2.48 8.37
CA LEU A 444 -22.50 -2.33 9.23
C LEU A 444 -22.19 -2.76 10.67
N GLN A 445 -21.61 -3.96 10.84
CA GLN A 445 -21.21 -4.47 12.17
C GLN A 445 -20.22 -3.54 12.88
N LEU A 446 -19.25 -2.97 12.15
CA LEU A 446 -18.31 -2.00 12.71
C LEU A 446 -19.00 -0.70 13.12
N THR A 447 -19.91 -0.17 12.31
CA THR A 447 -20.63 1.08 12.62
C THR A 447 -21.56 0.92 13.82
N GLU A 448 -22.18 -0.24 14.01
CA GLU A 448 -22.95 -0.57 15.22
C GLU A 448 -22.07 -0.65 16.47
N GLY A 449 -20.78 -0.97 16.32
CA GLY A 449 -19.79 -0.98 17.39
C GLY A 449 -19.25 0.40 17.78
N GLN A 450 -19.64 1.49 17.11
CA GLN A 450 -19.22 2.86 17.46
C GLN A 450 -20.02 3.35 18.68
N GLY A 451 -19.67 2.81 19.85
CA GLY A 451 -20.33 3.09 21.12
C GLY A 451 -19.74 4.27 21.89
N ASN A 452 -20.10 4.34 23.17
CA ASN A 452 -19.85 5.49 24.03
C ASN A 452 -18.36 5.82 24.26
N GLN A 453 -17.46 4.83 24.23
CA GLN A 453 -16.01 5.02 24.47
C GLN A 453 -15.18 4.93 23.18
N TYR A 454 -15.85 4.90 22.03
CA TYR A 454 -15.21 4.92 20.73
C TYR A 454 -14.29 6.15 20.60
N LEU A 455 -13.12 5.96 19.98
CA LEU A 455 -11.99 6.91 19.87
C LEU A 455 -11.21 7.19 21.16
N GLU A 456 -11.87 7.41 22.30
CA GLU A 456 -11.20 7.82 23.54
C GLU A 456 -10.39 6.68 24.17
N LEU A 457 -10.99 5.49 24.30
CA LEU A 457 -10.29 4.32 24.84
C LEU A 457 -9.18 3.83 23.90
N PRO A 458 -9.40 3.67 22.58
CA PRO A 458 -8.32 3.33 21.64
C PRO A 458 -7.14 4.31 21.68
N TRP A 459 -7.42 5.61 21.82
CA TRP A 459 -6.38 6.63 21.98
C TRP A 459 -5.53 6.37 23.23
N GLN A 460 -6.16 6.23 24.40
CA GLN A 460 -5.43 5.99 25.64
C GLN A 460 -4.68 4.65 25.61
N ALA A 461 -5.29 3.59 25.07
CA ALA A 461 -4.66 2.28 24.93
C ALA A 461 -3.44 2.34 24.02
N ARG A 462 -3.53 3.04 22.87
CA ARG A 462 -2.40 3.25 21.96
C ARG A 462 -1.26 4.02 22.62
N GLN A 463 -1.57 5.06 23.38
CA GLN A 463 -0.57 5.83 24.12
C GLN A 463 0.21 4.94 25.09
N GLU A 464 -0.50 4.14 25.89
CA GLU A 464 0.14 3.23 26.85
C GLU A 464 1.00 2.16 26.18
N ASP A 465 0.47 1.50 25.15
CA ASP A 465 1.20 0.43 24.48
C ASP A 465 2.46 0.96 23.75
N LEU A 466 2.39 2.16 23.14
CA LEU A 466 3.59 2.83 22.59
C LEU A 466 4.61 3.11 23.69
N MET A 467 4.19 3.56 24.87
CA MET A 467 5.09 3.75 26.00
C MET A 467 5.74 2.44 26.45
N TYR A 468 5.00 1.32 26.48
CA TYR A 468 5.56 0.00 26.80
C TYR A 468 6.59 -0.43 25.77
N GLN A 469 6.27 -0.31 24.48
CA GLN A 469 7.20 -0.59 23.39
C GLN A 469 8.48 0.24 23.53
N TYR A 470 8.38 1.54 23.81
CA TYR A 470 9.55 2.40 23.97
C TYR A 470 10.43 1.99 25.15
N MET A 471 9.84 1.70 26.32
CA MET A 471 10.58 1.25 27.50
C MET A 471 11.30 -0.08 27.24
N LEU A 472 10.66 -1.01 26.53
CA LEU A 472 11.24 -2.30 26.18
C LEU A 472 12.34 -2.17 25.11
N ALA A 473 12.17 -1.30 24.13
CA ALA A 473 13.16 -1.04 23.07
C ALA A 473 14.43 -0.34 23.54
N ARG A 474 14.47 0.13 24.79
CA ARG A 474 15.63 0.81 25.37
C ARG A 474 16.88 -0.09 25.29
N PRO A 475 18.05 0.46 24.89
CA PRO A 475 19.27 -0.34 24.80
C PRO A 475 19.66 -0.95 26.14
N GLU A 476 19.30 -0.31 27.26
CA GLU A 476 19.50 -0.83 28.62
C GLU A 476 18.87 -2.23 28.79
N MET A 477 17.73 -2.51 28.15
CA MET A 477 17.04 -3.80 28.27
C MET A 477 17.83 -4.96 27.67
N ARG A 478 18.71 -4.72 26.71
CA ARG A 478 19.52 -5.77 26.06
C ARG A 478 20.55 -6.38 27.02
N GLU A 479 21.00 -5.61 28.01
CA GLU A 479 21.93 -6.10 29.02
C GLU A 479 21.23 -6.99 30.06
N PHE A 480 19.98 -6.65 30.39
CA PHE A 480 19.21 -7.36 31.41
C PHE A 480 18.44 -8.56 30.86
N LEU A 481 18.03 -8.52 29.59
CA LEU A 481 17.36 -9.60 28.88
C LEU A 481 18.22 -10.03 27.69
N PRO A 482 18.94 -11.17 27.79
CA PRO A 482 19.77 -11.67 26.69
C PRO A 482 18.88 -12.13 25.54
N SER A 483 18.74 -11.29 24.51
CA SER A 483 17.95 -11.57 23.31
C SER A 483 18.75 -12.32 22.25
N ARG A 484 18.06 -12.88 21.25
CA ARG A 484 18.70 -13.56 20.11
C ARG A 484 19.07 -12.52 19.03
N VAL A 485 20.24 -11.91 19.17
CA VAL A 485 20.72 -10.80 18.31
C VAL A 485 20.67 -11.11 16.79
N MET A 486 20.77 -12.37 16.38
CA MET A 486 20.72 -12.76 14.96
C MET A 486 19.30 -12.79 14.36
N VAL A 487 18.24 -12.69 15.18
CA VAL A 487 16.86 -12.59 14.67
C VAL A 487 16.58 -11.13 14.32
N ALA A 488 16.44 -10.84 13.03
CA ALA A 488 16.21 -9.48 12.55
C ALA A 488 14.73 -9.08 12.72
N TYR A 489 14.37 -8.57 13.90
CA TYR A 489 13.07 -7.93 14.10
C TYR A 489 13.06 -6.50 13.54
N PRO A 490 11.94 -6.06 12.91
CA PRO A 490 11.83 -4.71 12.38
C PRO A 490 11.73 -3.63 13.46
N GLU A 491 11.35 -3.99 14.69
CA GLU A 491 11.17 -3.07 15.81
C GLU A 491 11.89 -3.59 17.06
N ALA A 492 12.61 -2.71 17.75
CA ALA A 492 13.56 -3.09 18.80
C ALA A 492 12.92 -3.64 20.09
N TRP A 493 11.63 -3.42 20.33
CA TRP A 493 10.92 -3.90 21.51
C TRP A 493 10.53 -5.38 21.43
N MET A 494 10.46 -5.95 20.22
CA MET A 494 10.00 -7.32 19.99
C MET A 494 10.95 -8.35 20.63
N ASP A 495 12.25 -8.10 20.54
CA ASP A 495 13.31 -8.94 21.10
C ASP A 495 13.16 -9.16 22.63
N PRO A 496 13.05 -8.09 23.45
CA PRO A 496 12.73 -8.20 24.88
C PRO A 496 11.46 -9.02 25.16
N VAL A 497 10.36 -8.76 24.44
CA VAL A 497 9.07 -9.43 24.68
C VAL A 497 9.19 -10.93 24.39
N GLU A 498 9.80 -11.29 23.26
CA GLU A 498 10.06 -12.67 22.89
C GLU A 498 10.95 -13.38 23.92
N THR A 499 11.93 -12.68 24.49
CA THR A 499 12.80 -13.21 25.55
C THR A 499 12.01 -13.50 26.82
N VAL A 500 11.15 -12.57 27.26
CA VAL A 500 10.28 -12.76 28.42
C VAL A 500 9.29 -13.91 28.19
N LYS A 501 8.68 -14.00 27.00
CA LYS A 501 7.78 -15.11 26.63
C LYS A 501 8.46 -16.47 26.82
N ARG A 502 9.70 -16.61 26.35
CA ARG A 502 10.47 -17.84 26.50
C ARG A 502 10.84 -18.15 27.94
N LEU A 503 11.18 -17.13 28.73
CA LEU A 503 11.49 -17.31 30.16
C LEU A 503 10.28 -17.82 30.96
N TYR A 504 9.07 -17.35 30.65
CA TYR A 504 7.84 -17.77 31.31
C TYR A 504 7.14 -18.97 30.66
N GLY A 505 7.62 -19.46 29.51
CA GLY A 505 6.98 -20.56 28.78
C GLY A 505 5.61 -20.19 28.20
N TRP A 506 5.42 -18.93 27.81
CA TRP A 506 4.24 -18.42 27.10
C TRP A 506 4.19 -18.98 25.65
N PRO A 507 3.09 -18.77 24.88
CA PRO A 507 2.93 -19.32 23.55
C PRO A 507 4.12 -19.00 22.62
N ASP A 508 4.59 -20.02 21.89
CA ASP A 508 5.79 -19.96 21.03
C ASP A 508 5.56 -19.23 19.68
N ALA A 509 4.38 -18.68 19.44
CA ALA A 509 4.12 -17.89 18.24
C ALA A 509 4.97 -16.61 18.24
N SER A 510 5.67 -16.31 17.14
CA SER A 510 6.55 -15.14 17.04
C SER A 510 5.79 -13.83 17.23
N VAL A 511 6.34 -12.92 18.03
CA VAL A 511 5.80 -11.55 18.22
C VAL A 511 5.65 -10.78 16.90
N LEU A 512 6.46 -11.11 15.89
CA LEU A 512 6.38 -10.52 14.54
C LEU A 512 4.98 -10.66 13.94
N HIS A 513 4.41 -11.87 13.97
CA HIS A 513 3.11 -12.13 13.35
C HIS A 513 1.98 -11.39 14.07
N PHE A 514 2.06 -11.21 15.39
CA PHE A 514 1.09 -10.40 16.12
C PHE A 514 1.17 -8.92 15.75
N ARG A 515 2.37 -8.39 15.56
CA ARG A 515 2.56 -7.01 15.11
C ARG A 515 2.04 -6.80 13.69
N ASP A 516 2.28 -7.76 12.79
CA ASP A 516 1.76 -7.71 11.43
C ASP A 516 0.21 -7.78 11.43
N LEU A 517 -0.40 -8.65 12.24
CA LEU A 517 -1.85 -8.69 12.46
C LEU A 517 -2.41 -7.36 12.99
N ALA A 518 -1.68 -6.72 13.90
CA ALA A 518 -2.07 -5.44 14.46
C ALA A 518 -2.08 -4.32 13.41
N ILE A 519 -1.02 -4.22 12.61
CA ILE A 519 -0.85 -3.18 11.60
C ILE A 519 -1.84 -3.40 10.44
N PHE A 520 -1.86 -4.60 9.87
CA PHE A 520 -2.75 -4.91 8.74
C PHE A 520 -4.21 -4.87 9.17
N GLY A 521 -4.54 -5.40 10.35
CA GLY A 521 -5.90 -5.34 10.89
C GLY A 521 -6.39 -3.90 11.07
N GLU A 522 -5.57 -3.00 11.61
CA GLU A 522 -5.91 -1.58 11.75
C GLU A 522 -6.17 -0.93 10.39
N GLN A 523 -5.26 -1.10 9.42
CA GLN A 523 -5.39 -0.51 8.08
C GLN A 523 -6.65 -0.97 7.36
N LEU A 524 -6.93 -2.28 7.38
CA LEU A 524 -8.10 -2.88 6.76
C LEU A 524 -9.39 -2.38 7.42
N LEU A 525 -9.48 -2.42 8.77
CA LEU A 525 -10.69 -2.02 9.47
C LEU A 525 -10.95 -0.51 9.35
N LEU A 526 -9.92 0.34 9.31
CA LEU A 526 -10.10 1.78 9.06
C LEU A 526 -10.68 2.04 7.66
N GLY A 527 -10.16 1.35 6.65
CA GLY A 527 -10.70 1.43 5.28
C GLY A 527 -12.16 0.97 5.21
N ILE A 528 -12.53 -0.08 5.94
CA ILE A 528 -13.91 -0.56 5.98
C ILE A 528 -14.81 0.39 6.79
N ARG A 529 -14.35 0.86 7.95
CA ARG A 529 -15.20 1.66 8.86
C ARG A 529 -15.59 3.01 8.28
N TYR A 530 -14.66 3.69 7.61
CA TYR A 530 -14.87 5.06 7.14
C TYR A 530 -15.21 5.19 5.65
N GLY A 531 -15.17 4.09 4.89
CA GLY A 531 -15.40 4.07 3.43
C GLY A 531 -16.85 4.16 2.92
N ASN A 532 -17.84 4.45 3.77
CA ASN A 532 -19.29 4.52 3.44
C ASN A 532 -19.81 3.39 2.52
N TRP A 533 -19.48 2.13 2.83
CA TRP A 533 -19.79 0.98 1.97
C TRP A 533 -21.27 0.76 1.70
N ASN A 534 -22.17 1.27 2.55
CA ASN A 534 -23.60 1.09 2.41
C ASN A 534 -24.18 1.79 1.17
N ASP A 535 -23.62 2.93 0.74
CA ASP A 535 -24.12 3.67 -0.43
C ASP A 535 -23.53 3.16 -1.75
N ILE A 536 -22.34 2.55 -1.69
CA ILE A 536 -21.61 2.03 -2.84
C ILE A 536 -22.40 0.91 -3.54
N ARG A 537 -22.63 1.05 -4.85
CA ARG A 537 -23.32 0.03 -5.68
C ARG A 537 -22.40 -0.63 -6.70
N LEU A 538 -21.29 0.02 -7.05
CA LEU A 538 -20.38 -0.42 -8.10
C LEU A 538 -19.39 -1.46 -7.55
N PRO A 539 -19.31 -2.67 -8.14
CA PRO A 539 -18.35 -3.71 -7.72
C PRO A 539 -16.88 -3.28 -7.90
N GLN A 540 -16.60 -2.38 -8.85
CA GLN A 540 -15.25 -1.90 -9.18
C GLN A 540 -14.55 -1.30 -7.96
N GLN A 541 -15.29 -0.60 -7.10
CA GLN A 541 -14.73 0.02 -5.90
C GLN A 541 -14.23 -1.03 -4.90
N ALA A 542 -14.98 -2.12 -4.72
CA ALA A 542 -14.55 -3.26 -3.91
C ALA A 542 -13.33 -3.98 -4.54
N ALA A 543 -13.28 -4.11 -5.87
CA ALA A 543 -12.13 -4.67 -6.57
C ALA A 543 -10.86 -3.84 -6.32
N ASN A 544 -10.96 -2.51 -6.41
CA ASN A 544 -9.86 -1.59 -6.16
C ASN A 544 -9.38 -1.66 -4.70
N TRP A 545 -10.31 -1.79 -3.73
CA TRP A 545 -9.95 -1.96 -2.32
C TRP A 545 -9.11 -3.22 -2.11
N VAL A 546 -9.53 -4.34 -2.67
CA VAL A 546 -8.78 -5.60 -2.56
C VAL A 546 -7.41 -5.52 -3.24
N ARG A 547 -7.33 -4.88 -4.41
CA ARG A 547 -6.07 -4.72 -5.15
C ARG A 547 -5.09 -3.82 -4.40
N TYR A 548 -5.56 -2.70 -3.84
CA TYR A 548 -4.74 -1.78 -3.08
C TYR A 548 -4.21 -2.41 -1.78
N TRP A 549 -5.07 -3.12 -1.04
CA TRP A 549 -4.71 -3.77 0.22
C TRP A 549 -4.22 -5.21 0.07
N ARG A 550 -3.90 -5.67 -1.15
CA ARG A 550 -3.50 -7.06 -1.44
C ARG A 550 -2.37 -7.56 -0.52
N PRO A 551 -1.25 -6.82 -0.34
CA PRO A 551 -0.18 -7.26 0.57
C PRO A 551 -0.65 -7.42 2.01
N GLU A 552 -1.46 -6.47 2.50
CA GLU A 552 -1.96 -6.46 3.87
C GLU A 552 -2.99 -7.58 4.11
N LEU A 553 -3.87 -7.86 3.14
CA LEU A 553 -4.85 -8.95 3.19
C LEU A 553 -4.16 -10.33 3.24
N GLN A 554 -3.24 -10.58 2.31
CA GLN A 554 -2.49 -11.85 2.27
C GLN A 554 -1.58 -11.99 3.50
N GLY A 555 -0.93 -10.90 3.91
CA GLY A 555 -0.11 -10.84 5.12
C GLY A 555 -0.92 -11.13 6.38
N TYR A 556 -2.13 -10.58 6.50
CA TYR A 556 -3.04 -10.84 7.62
C TYR A 556 -3.47 -12.32 7.67
N ILE A 557 -3.90 -12.90 6.54
CA ILE A 557 -4.30 -14.32 6.47
C ILE A 557 -3.15 -15.24 6.90
N HIS A 558 -1.95 -15.00 6.35
CA HIS A 558 -0.77 -15.79 6.70
C HIS A 558 -0.37 -15.62 8.18
N ALA A 559 -0.31 -14.39 8.68
CA ALA A 559 0.02 -14.13 10.08
C ALA A 559 -1.02 -14.71 11.05
N TYR A 560 -2.30 -14.68 10.66
CA TYR A 560 -3.39 -15.27 11.44
C TYR A 560 -3.20 -16.78 11.55
N GLN A 561 -3.00 -17.47 10.43
CA GLN A 561 -2.72 -18.91 10.41
C GLN A 561 -1.48 -19.27 11.21
N ALA A 562 -0.39 -18.49 11.11
CA ALA A 562 0.84 -18.73 11.87
C ALA A 562 0.59 -18.68 13.40
N VAL A 563 -0.24 -17.74 13.85
CA VAL A 563 -0.55 -17.50 15.26
C VAL A 563 -1.61 -18.46 15.80
N THR A 564 -2.76 -18.55 15.16
CA THR A 564 -3.93 -19.32 15.65
C THR A 564 -3.93 -20.76 15.17
N GLY A 565 -3.29 -21.06 14.03
CA GLY A 565 -3.34 -22.36 13.36
C GLY A 565 -4.57 -22.55 12.45
N ALA A 566 -5.53 -21.62 12.47
CA ALA A 566 -6.73 -21.68 11.64
C ALA A 566 -6.46 -21.09 10.24
N ASP A 567 -6.86 -21.83 9.20
CA ASP A 567 -6.76 -21.39 7.81
C ASP A 567 -8.08 -20.73 7.37
N LEU A 568 -8.02 -19.45 7.03
CA LEU A 568 -9.19 -18.67 6.60
C LEU A 568 -9.52 -18.88 5.12
N THR A 569 -8.68 -19.57 4.35
CA THR A 569 -8.88 -19.81 2.91
C THR A 569 -9.74 -21.04 2.63
N VAL A 570 -10.02 -21.86 3.65
CA VAL A 570 -10.73 -23.14 3.52
C VAL A 570 -12.19 -23.01 4.00
N ASP A 571 -13.09 -23.74 3.34
CA ASP A 571 -14.48 -23.91 3.76
C ASP A 571 -14.66 -25.16 4.65
N PRO A 572 -15.41 -25.08 5.77
CA PRO A 572 -16.08 -23.90 6.30
C PRO A 572 -15.11 -22.94 7.02
N VAL A 573 -15.37 -21.64 6.90
CA VAL A 573 -14.60 -20.60 7.58
C VAL A 573 -14.69 -20.73 9.10
N ASP A 574 -13.54 -20.85 9.77
CA ASP A 574 -13.46 -20.92 11.22
C ASP A 574 -13.87 -19.56 11.83
N THR A 575 -14.91 -19.57 12.67
CA THR A 575 -15.44 -18.38 13.37
C THR A 575 -15.16 -18.41 14.87
N THR A 576 -14.32 -19.34 15.32
CA THR A 576 -13.93 -19.41 16.73
C THR A 576 -13.10 -18.19 17.14
N MET A 577 -13.29 -17.73 18.38
CA MET A 577 -12.57 -16.56 18.88
C MET A 577 -11.05 -16.82 18.90
N PRO A 578 -10.21 -15.87 18.46
CA PRO A 578 -8.77 -16.11 18.38
C PRO A 578 -8.14 -16.41 19.75
N SER A 579 -8.66 -15.81 20.82
CA SER A 579 -8.20 -16.09 22.19
C SER A 579 -8.46 -17.54 22.63
N ILE A 580 -9.50 -18.19 22.11
CA ILE A 580 -9.75 -19.62 22.36
C ILE A 580 -8.72 -20.47 21.62
N LEU A 581 -8.47 -20.17 20.34
CA LEU A 581 -7.47 -20.89 19.52
C LEU A 581 -6.07 -20.77 20.12
N LEU A 582 -5.67 -19.55 20.52
CA LEU A 582 -4.41 -19.29 21.20
C LEU A 582 -4.28 -20.09 22.50
N ARG A 583 -5.36 -20.17 23.28
CA ARG A 583 -5.39 -20.93 24.51
C ARG A 583 -5.28 -22.43 24.26
N GLN A 584 -6.00 -22.97 23.29
CA GLN A 584 -5.90 -24.38 22.91
C GLN A 584 -4.46 -24.72 22.52
N ARG A 585 -3.84 -23.88 21.69
CA ARG A 585 -2.45 -24.04 21.28
C ARG A 585 -1.46 -23.98 22.45
N LEU A 586 -1.68 -23.09 23.42
CA LEU A 586 -0.86 -23.05 24.63
C LEU A 586 -1.01 -24.34 25.46
N LEU A 587 -2.23 -24.87 25.58
CA LEU A 587 -2.46 -26.13 26.29
C LEU A 587 -1.79 -27.31 25.57
N ASP A 588 -1.82 -27.34 24.24
CA ASP A 588 -1.14 -28.36 23.44
C ASP A 588 0.38 -28.26 23.57
N GLN A 589 0.94 -27.05 23.59
CA GLN A 589 2.36 -26.80 23.85
C GLN A 589 2.78 -27.31 25.23
N LEU A 590 1.96 -27.04 26.27
CA LEU A 590 2.20 -27.53 27.62
C LEU A 590 2.04 -29.06 27.73
N ALA A 591 1.09 -29.65 27.01
CA ALA A 591 0.90 -31.10 26.96
C ALA A 591 2.07 -31.80 26.25
N GLY A 592 2.55 -31.25 25.12
CA GLY A 592 3.69 -31.76 24.37
C GLY A 592 5.02 -31.65 25.12
N THR A 593 5.20 -30.61 25.94
CA THR A 593 6.36 -30.46 26.83
C THR A 593 6.24 -31.28 28.12
N GLY A 594 5.00 -31.60 28.55
CA GLY A 594 4.67 -32.39 29.73
C GLY A 594 5.10 -33.87 29.68
N SER A 595 5.34 -34.44 28.49
CA SER A 595 5.97 -35.78 28.37
C SER A 595 7.44 -35.79 28.82
N ARG A 596 8.10 -34.63 28.96
CA ARG A 596 9.49 -34.50 29.43
C ARG A 596 9.68 -33.80 30.78
N ARG A 597 8.64 -33.27 31.42
CA ARG A 597 8.75 -32.65 32.75
C ARG A 597 7.51 -32.94 33.60
N THR A 598 7.69 -33.78 34.63
CA THR A 598 6.73 -33.95 35.73
C THR A 598 6.49 -32.61 36.45
N SER A 599 5.22 -32.29 36.65
CA SER A 599 4.65 -31.19 37.45
C SER A 599 5.20 -29.77 37.18
N ALA A 600 4.73 -29.12 36.11
CA ALA A 600 4.76 -27.66 36.01
C ALA A 600 3.43 -27.09 36.54
N ALA A 601 3.50 -26.14 37.46
CA ALA A 601 2.36 -25.37 37.96
C ALA A 601 1.64 -24.65 36.79
N PRO A 602 0.33 -24.35 36.89
CA PRO A 602 -0.37 -23.61 35.85
C PRO A 602 0.35 -22.27 35.60
N VAL A 603 0.57 -21.96 34.32
CA VAL A 603 1.11 -20.66 33.86
C VAL A 603 0.16 -19.58 34.37
N GLN A 604 0.51 -18.94 35.48
CA GLN A 604 -0.12 -17.69 35.89
C GLN A 604 0.47 -16.61 35.01
N LEU A 605 -0.34 -16.15 34.05
CA LEU A 605 -0.08 -14.85 33.44
C LEU A 605 -0.11 -13.83 34.58
N PRO A 606 0.91 -12.96 34.73
CA PRO A 606 0.85 -11.89 35.69
C PRO A 606 -0.33 -11.01 35.32
N GLY A 607 -1.44 -11.19 36.04
CA GLY A 607 -2.59 -10.32 35.92
C GLY A 607 -2.24 -9.02 36.63
N TYR A 608 -2.32 -7.89 35.90
CA TYR A 608 -2.54 -6.61 36.56
C TYR A 608 -4.02 -6.57 36.97
N SER A 609 -4.38 -7.34 37.98
CA SER A 609 -5.54 -7.00 38.78
C SER A 609 -5.12 -5.81 39.62
N GLY A 610 -5.37 -4.60 39.12
CA GLY A 610 -5.48 -3.43 39.98
C GLY A 610 -6.58 -3.74 40.97
N SER A 611 -6.21 -4.33 42.10
CA SER A 611 -7.09 -4.58 43.22
C SER A 611 -7.40 -3.22 43.81
N PHE A 612 -8.55 -2.65 43.42
CA PHE A 612 -9.57 -2.10 44.31
C PHE A 612 -10.93 -2.05 43.60
#